data_AF-A0A1H3NRH3-F1
#
_entry.id   AF-A0A1H3NRH3-F1
#
_cell.length_a   1.000
_cell.length_b   1.000
_cell.length_c   1.000
_cell.angle_alpha   90.00
_cell.angle_beta   90.00
_cell.angle_gamma   90.00
#
_symmetry.space_group_name_H-M   'P 1'
#
loop_
_entity.id
_entity.type
_entity.pdbx_description
1 polymer ?
#
loop_
_entity_poly.entity_id
_entity_poly.type
_entity_poly.pdbx_seq_one_letter_code
_entity_poly.pdbx_strand_id
1 'polypeptide(L)'
;MSTLDAVKLRPLPDQATRLLETLDAPPRLVAHLRLVHDVACELVEWLYPVLPFDRAAALFGAATHDIGKIVHRAELSGPGSEHEQAGYELLLAQGVQEDYARFARTHASWNSSDIRLEDLVVSLADKIWKAKRVPDLEQLIVNRIATAGGREKWQVFMELDDLLDRLAATADRRLAYQAEHPV
;
A
#
# COMPACT_ATOMS: atom_id res chain seq x y z
N MET A 1 7.18 -30.64 12.32
CA MET A 1 7.58 -29.43 11.58
C MET A 1 6.44 -29.07 10.64
N SER A 2 5.47 -28.26 11.08
CA SER A 2 4.52 -27.65 10.15
C SER A 2 4.98 -26.22 9.93
N THR A 3 6.03 -26.06 9.13
CA THR A 3 6.43 -24.76 8.60
C THR A 3 5.49 -24.46 7.44
N LEU A 4 4.40 -23.73 7.73
CA LEU A 4 3.92 -22.76 6.74
C LEU A 4 5.17 -22.00 6.30
N ASP A 5 5.57 -22.13 5.04
CA ASP A 5 6.71 -21.40 4.49
C ASP A 5 6.61 -19.95 4.95
N ALA A 6 7.55 -19.53 5.79
CA ALA A 6 7.54 -18.21 6.41
C ALA A 6 7.38 -17.17 5.31
N VAL A 7 6.37 -16.30 5.44
CA VAL A 7 6.13 -15.25 4.45
C VAL A 7 7.37 -14.36 4.41
N LYS A 8 8.17 -14.50 3.36
CA LYS A 8 9.42 -13.74 3.19
C LYS A 8 9.08 -12.37 2.62
N LEU A 9 8.82 -11.42 3.52
CA LEU A 9 8.48 -10.05 3.17
C LEU A 9 9.72 -9.19 2.97
N ARG A 10 9.70 -8.31 1.96
CA ARG A 10 10.71 -7.27 1.78
C ARG A 10 10.77 -6.34 3.01
N PRO A 11 11.96 -5.83 3.40
CA PRO A 11 12.09 -4.90 4.51
C PRO A 11 11.40 -3.57 4.19
N LEU A 12 10.84 -2.91 5.20
CA LEU A 12 10.30 -1.55 5.06
C LEU A 12 11.43 -0.55 4.79
N PRO A 13 11.14 0.62 4.20
CA PRO A 13 12.09 1.71 4.12
C PRO A 13 12.58 2.12 5.51
N ASP A 14 13.88 2.39 5.68
CA ASP A 14 14.48 2.68 6.99
C ASP A 14 13.77 3.81 7.75
N GLN A 15 13.30 4.83 7.04
CA GLN A 15 12.54 5.92 7.65
C GLN A 15 11.20 5.44 8.22
N ALA A 16 10.46 4.59 7.50
CA ALA A 16 9.21 4.02 7.98
C ALA A 16 9.46 3.10 9.18
N THR A 17 10.50 2.27 9.14
CA THR A 17 10.91 1.43 10.28
C THR A 17 11.16 2.26 11.53
N ARG A 18 11.99 3.32 11.42
CA ARG A 18 12.27 4.22 12.55
C ARG A 18 11.02 4.90 13.09
N LEU A 19 10.11 5.34 12.21
CA LEU A 19 8.84 5.95 12.62
C LEU A 19 7.99 4.97 13.43
N LEU A 20 7.82 3.75 12.93
CA LEU A 20 7.02 2.72 13.61
C LEU A 20 7.61 2.30 14.96
N GLU A 21 8.94 2.21 15.06
CA GLU A 21 9.63 1.95 16.33
C GLU A 21 9.49 3.12 17.31
N THR A 22 9.71 4.35 16.84
CA THR A 22 9.63 5.57 17.67
C THR A 22 8.22 5.79 18.23
N LEU A 23 7.20 5.43 17.44
CA LEU A 23 5.79 5.62 17.79
C LEU A 23 5.18 4.40 18.50
N ASP A 24 5.98 3.38 18.84
CA ASP A 24 5.52 2.13 19.46
C ASP A 24 4.32 1.52 18.73
N ALA A 25 4.46 1.36 17.41
CA ALA A 25 3.38 0.93 16.55
C ALA A 25 2.90 -0.50 16.92
N PRO A 26 1.57 -0.73 17.03
CA PRO A 26 1.04 -2.05 17.38
C PRO A 26 1.54 -3.15 16.43
N PRO A 27 1.87 -4.36 16.93
CA PRO A 27 2.37 -5.45 16.09
C PRO A 27 1.46 -5.79 14.90
N ARG A 28 0.14 -5.76 15.09
CA ARG A 28 -0.85 -5.94 14.00
C ARG A 28 -0.69 -4.90 12.89
N LEU A 29 -0.45 -3.65 13.25
CA LEU A 29 -0.23 -2.57 12.29
C LEU A 29 1.08 -2.76 11.52
N VAL A 30 2.16 -3.07 12.22
CA VAL A 30 3.46 -3.32 11.59
C VAL A 30 3.37 -4.50 10.61
N ALA A 31 2.69 -5.57 10.99
CA ALA A 31 2.47 -6.72 10.10
C ALA A 31 1.68 -6.31 8.85
N HIS A 32 0.60 -5.54 9.00
CA HIS A 32 -0.19 -5.00 7.89
C HIS A 32 0.66 -4.16 6.93
N LEU A 33 1.38 -3.16 7.45
CA LEU A 33 2.19 -2.25 6.64
C LEU A 33 3.30 -2.99 5.89
N ARG A 34 3.89 -4.03 6.47
CA ARG A 34 4.86 -4.91 5.79
C ARG A 34 4.25 -5.70 4.64
N LEU A 35 3.03 -6.22 4.81
CA LEU A 35 2.32 -6.93 3.75
C LEU A 35 1.97 -6.02 2.58
N VAL A 36 1.42 -4.82 2.88
CA VAL A 36 1.06 -3.84 1.85
C VAL A 36 2.32 -3.31 1.14
N HIS A 37 3.40 -3.05 1.87
CA HIS A 37 4.67 -2.63 1.30
C HIS A 37 5.26 -3.70 0.36
N ASP A 38 5.23 -4.98 0.74
CA ASP A 38 5.74 -6.07 -0.10
C ASP A 38 4.98 -6.16 -1.44
N VAL A 39 3.67 -6.01 -1.40
CA VAL A 39 2.82 -5.93 -2.60
C VAL A 39 3.11 -4.67 -3.42
N ALA A 40 3.32 -3.52 -2.76
CA ALA A 40 3.70 -2.29 -3.43
C ALA A 40 5.06 -2.43 -4.15
N CYS A 41 6.00 -3.20 -3.62
CA CYS A 41 7.26 -3.50 -4.31
C CYS A 41 7.03 -4.22 -5.64
N GLU A 42 6.17 -5.25 -5.67
CA GLU A 42 5.82 -5.96 -6.92
C GLU A 42 5.15 -5.03 -7.93
N LEU A 43 4.23 -4.17 -7.48
CA LEU A 43 3.58 -3.16 -8.34
C LEU A 43 4.60 -2.15 -8.89
N VAL A 44 5.52 -1.67 -8.05
CA VAL A 44 6.57 -0.73 -8.44
C VAL A 44 7.55 -1.38 -9.43
N GLU A 45 7.95 -2.63 -9.20
CA GLU A 45 8.82 -3.41 -10.10
C GLU A 45 8.20 -3.57 -11.49
N TRP A 46 6.88 -3.76 -11.56
CA TRP A 46 6.16 -3.82 -12.82
C TRP A 46 5.96 -2.44 -13.48
N LEU A 47 5.73 -1.39 -12.70
CA LEU A 47 5.44 -0.04 -13.20
C LEU A 47 6.67 0.77 -13.62
N TYR A 48 7.80 0.63 -12.93
CA TYR A 48 8.95 1.51 -13.18
C TYR A 48 9.51 1.49 -14.62
N PRO A 49 9.47 0.35 -15.36
CA PRO A 49 9.94 0.35 -16.74
C PRO A 49 8.98 1.08 -17.69
N VAL A 50 7.71 1.25 -17.28
CA VAL A 50 6.64 1.77 -18.15
C VAL A 50 6.27 3.22 -17.85
N LEU A 51 6.48 3.70 -16.62
CA LEU A 51 6.11 5.05 -16.20
C LEU A 51 7.18 5.68 -15.30
N PRO A 52 7.52 6.97 -15.52
CA PRO A 52 8.31 7.73 -14.54
C PRO A 52 7.41 8.15 -13.37
N PHE A 53 7.83 7.82 -12.15
CA PHE A 53 7.19 8.25 -10.90
C PHE A 53 8.15 8.09 -9.71
N ASP A 54 7.83 8.71 -8.59
CA ASP A 54 8.62 8.58 -7.37
C ASP A 54 8.31 7.25 -6.66
N ARG A 55 9.12 6.24 -6.99
CA ARG A 55 9.06 4.91 -6.40
C ARG A 55 9.29 4.92 -4.89
N ALA A 56 10.22 5.75 -4.42
CA ALA A 56 10.55 5.82 -3.00
C ALA A 56 9.38 6.40 -2.20
N ALA A 57 8.71 7.41 -2.74
CA ALA A 57 7.48 7.94 -2.17
C ALA A 57 6.35 6.90 -2.13
N ALA A 58 6.11 6.15 -3.22
CA ALA A 58 5.09 5.10 -3.23
C ALA A 58 5.36 4.00 -2.19
N LEU A 59 6.60 3.53 -2.07
CA LEU A 59 6.97 2.52 -1.08
C LEU A 59 6.89 3.05 0.36
N PHE A 60 7.32 4.29 0.60
CA PHE A 60 7.13 4.93 1.90
C PHE A 60 5.64 5.07 2.24
N GLY A 61 4.82 5.49 1.28
CA GLY A 61 3.37 5.61 1.43
C GLY A 61 2.73 4.28 1.78
N ALA A 62 3.06 3.20 1.07
CA ALA A 62 2.57 1.86 1.39
C ALA A 62 2.95 1.43 2.82
N ALA A 63 4.17 1.73 3.24
CA ALA A 63 4.71 1.42 4.56
C ALA A 63 4.16 2.31 5.70
N THR A 64 3.38 3.36 5.40
CA THR A 64 2.92 4.33 6.41
C THR A 64 1.45 4.76 6.28
N HIS A 65 0.73 4.35 5.23
CA HIS A 65 -0.63 4.85 4.95
C HIS A 65 -1.61 4.68 6.12
N ASP A 66 -1.46 3.61 6.89
CA ASP A 66 -2.34 3.28 8.02
C ASP A 66 -1.79 3.73 9.38
N ILE A 67 -0.72 4.53 9.41
CA ILE A 67 0.00 4.88 10.65
C ILE A 67 -0.88 5.58 11.70
N GLY A 68 -1.96 6.25 11.29
CA GLY A 68 -2.92 6.85 12.22
C GLY A 68 -3.64 5.83 13.11
N LYS A 69 -3.61 4.53 12.78
CA LYS A 69 -4.14 3.45 13.63
C LYS A 69 -3.33 3.25 14.91
N ILE A 70 -2.16 3.89 15.04
CA ILE A 70 -1.47 4.04 16.33
C ILE A 70 -2.33 4.86 17.31
N VAL A 71 -2.99 5.91 16.81
CA VAL A 71 -3.89 6.80 17.56
C VAL A 71 -5.28 6.17 17.67
N HIS A 72 -5.86 5.73 16.56
CA HIS A 72 -7.20 5.14 16.49
C HIS A 72 -7.14 3.60 16.49
N ARG A 73 -6.66 3.01 17.59
CA ARG A 73 -6.42 1.55 17.69
C ARG A 73 -7.65 0.68 17.41
N ALA A 74 -8.85 1.16 17.69
CA ALA A 74 -10.09 0.44 17.40
C ALA A 74 -10.24 0.10 15.90
N GLU A 75 -9.65 0.90 15.01
CA GLU A 75 -9.70 0.73 13.55
C GLU A 75 -8.67 -0.30 13.02
N LEU A 76 -7.87 -0.93 13.89
CA LEU A 76 -7.01 -2.06 13.52
C LEU A 76 -7.80 -3.31 13.14
N SER A 77 -9.00 -3.47 13.70
CA SER A 77 -9.90 -4.59 13.43
C SER A 77 -11.35 -4.17 13.21
N GLY A 78 -11.72 -2.95 13.60
CA GLY A 78 -13.04 -2.37 13.38
C GLY A 78 -13.10 -1.48 12.12
N PRO A 79 -14.31 -1.11 11.69
CA PRO A 79 -14.47 -0.08 10.66
C PRO A 79 -14.06 1.29 11.21
N GLY A 80 -13.69 2.19 10.30
CA GLY A 80 -13.37 3.58 10.63
C GLY A 80 -12.48 4.23 9.58
N SER A 81 -12.32 5.53 9.69
CA SER A 81 -11.48 6.35 8.81
C SER A 81 -10.82 7.52 9.56
N GLU A 82 -10.91 7.56 10.89
CA GLU A 82 -10.27 8.62 11.68
C GLU A 82 -8.74 8.53 11.59
N HIS A 83 -8.19 7.31 11.40
CA HIS A 83 -6.77 7.10 11.17
C HIS A 83 -6.21 7.87 9.96
N GLU A 84 -7.04 8.23 8.98
CA GLU A 84 -6.56 8.88 7.76
C GLU A 84 -6.01 10.29 8.07
N GLN A 85 -6.82 11.13 8.71
CA GLN A 85 -6.42 12.48 9.09
C GLN A 85 -5.42 12.45 10.26
N ALA A 86 -5.63 11.59 11.26
CA ALA A 86 -4.71 11.46 12.39
C ALA A 86 -3.32 10.97 11.95
N GLY A 87 -3.26 10.06 10.97
CA GLY A 87 -2.01 9.56 10.41
C GLY A 87 -1.24 10.64 9.65
N TYR A 88 -1.96 11.46 8.87
CA TYR A 88 -1.36 12.61 8.20
C TYR A 88 -0.73 13.58 9.21
N GLU A 89 -1.48 14.00 10.22
CA GLU A 89 -1.01 14.91 11.26
C GLU A 89 0.15 14.33 12.07
N LEU A 90 0.10 13.02 12.38
CA LEU A 90 1.15 12.32 13.09
C LEU A 90 2.46 12.31 12.29
N LEU A 91 2.41 12.04 10.98
CA LEU A 91 3.59 12.06 10.11
C LEU A 91 4.21 13.46 10.05
N LEU A 92 3.39 14.52 9.92
CA LEU A 92 3.87 15.90 9.94
C LEU A 92 4.55 16.25 11.27
N ALA A 93 3.96 15.83 12.40
CA ALA A 93 4.54 16.05 13.72
C ALA A 93 5.90 15.33 13.90
N GLN A 94 6.15 14.24 13.17
CA GLN A 94 7.43 13.55 13.10
C GLN A 94 8.40 14.16 12.07
N GLY A 95 8.05 15.29 11.45
CA GLY A 95 8.89 16.00 10.48
C GLY A 95 8.88 15.39 9.08
N VAL A 96 7.93 14.50 8.77
CA VAL A 96 7.73 14.00 7.42
C VAL A 96 7.14 15.11 6.55
N GLN A 97 7.66 15.28 5.34
CA GLN A 97 7.16 16.29 4.41
C GLN A 97 5.73 15.99 3.97
N GLU A 98 4.94 17.03 3.69
CA GLU A 98 3.53 16.89 3.28
C GLU A 98 3.34 15.96 2.07
N ASP A 99 4.24 16.02 1.09
CA ASP A 99 4.19 15.14 -0.08
C ASP A 99 4.25 13.66 0.35
N TYR A 100 5.01 13.29 1.37
CA TYR A 100 5.04 11.90 1.86
C TYR A 100 3.91 11.62 2.85
N ALA A 101 3.55 12.58 3.71
CA ALA A 101 2.50 12.39 4.70
C ALA A 101 1.11 12.17 4.05
N ARG A 102 0.87 12.75 2.86
CA ARG A 102 -0.44 12.69 2.19
C ARG A 102 -0.98 11.27 2.00
N PHE A 103 -0.11 10.27 1.85
CA PHE A 103 -0.53 8.88 1.63
C PHE A 103 -1.42 8.35 2.76
N ALA A 104 -1.28 8.88 3.98
CA ALA A 104 -2.15 8.52 5.09
C ALA A 104 -3.63 8.84 4.83
N ARG A 105 -3.91 9.92 4.08
CA ARG A 105 -5.28 10.38 3.77
C ARG A 105 -5.72 10.12 2.32
N THR A 106 -4.80 9.87 1.39
CA THR A 106 -5.15 9.66 -0.02
C THR A 106 -5.38 8.18 -0.37
N HIS A 107 -4.89 7.23 0.43
CA HIS A 107 -4.94 5.81 0.08
C HIS A 107 -6.38 5.26 -0.06
N ALA A 108 -7.36 5.82 0.65
CA ALA A 108 -8.78 5.49 0.52
C ALA A 108 -9.52 6.37 -0.52
N SER A 109 -8.97 7.53 -0.87
CA SER A 109 -9.59 8.59 -1.69
C SER A 109 -8.91 8.75 -3.06
N TRP A 110 -8.75 7.63 -3.78
CA TRP A 110 -8.01 7.57 -5.05
C TRP A 110 -8.73 8.19 -6.27
N ASN A 111 -9.94 8.72 -6.10
CA ASN A 111 -10.75 9.32 -7.16
C ASN A 111 -10.70 10.87 -7.16
N SER A 112 -9.84 11.48 -6.35
CA SER A 112 -9.62 12.93 -6.34
C SER A 112 -8.91 13.42 -7.60
N SER A 113 -9.15 14.67 -8.00
CA SER A 113 -8.49 15.32 -9.15
C SER A 113 -6.98 15.38 -9.03
N ASP A 114 -6.47 15.42 -7.79
CA ASP A 114 -5.05 15.66 -7.50
C ASP A 114 -4.28 14.33 -7.30
N ILE A 115 -4.92 13.20 -7.57
CA ILE A 115 -4.33 11.87 -7.35
C ILE A 115 -3.14 11.64 -8.29
N ARG A 116 -1.99 11.28 -7.71
CA ARG A 116 -0.76 10.96 -8.45
C ARG A 116 -0.63 9.45 -8.62
N LEU A 117 0.29 9.03 -9.49
CA LEU A 117 0.49 7.60 -9.75
C LEU A 117 0.96 6.87 -8.47
N GLU A 118 1.79 7.52 -7.67
CA GLU A 118 2.25 7.01 -6.39
C GLU A 118 1.08 6.69 -5.46
N ASP A 119 0.08 7.57 -5.40
CA ASP A 119 -1.12 7.37 -4.57
C ASP A 119 -1.95 6.19 -5.08
N LEU A 120 -2.08 6.03 -6.40
CA LEU A 120 -2.77 4.87 -7.00
C LEU A 120 -2.05 3.55 -6.68
N VAL A 121 -0.70 3.54 -6.66
CA VAL A 121 0.09 2.36 -6.27
C VAL A 121 -0.17 1.99 -4.82
N VAL A 122 -0.15 2.98 -3.91
CA VAL A 122 -0.44 2.76 -2.48
C VAL A 122 -1.85 2.22 -2.30
N SER A 123 -2.85 2.86 -2.92
CA SER A 123 -4.23 2.41 -2.88
C SER A 123 -4.40 0.99 -3.42
N LEU A 124 -3.81 0.67 -4.57
CA LEU A 124 -3.95 -0.64 -5.19
C LEU A 124 -3.28 -1.72 -4.32
N ALA A 125 -2.09 -1.45 -3.77
CA ALA A 125 -1.42 -2.34 -2.84
C ALA A 125 -2.29 -2.66 -1.61
N ASP A 126 -2.91 -1.65 -1.00
CA ASP A 126 -3.82 -1.82 0.15
C ASP A 126 -5.09 -2.61 -0.19
N LYS A 127 -5.52 -2.68 -1.45
CA LYS A 127 -6.63 -3.56 -1.84
C LYS A 127 -6.14 -4.97 -2.18
N ILE A 128 -5.13 -5.10 -3.03
CA ILE A 128 -4.75 -6.40 -3.59
C ILE A 128 -3.97 -7.28 -2.60
N TRP A 129 -3.39 -6.73 -1.52
CA TRP A 129 -2.72 -7.57 -0.52
C TRP A 129 -3.64 -8.65 0.09
N LYS A 130 -4.96 -8.36 0.14
CA LYS A 130 -6.01 -9.30 0.57
C LYS A 130 -6.90 -9.77 -0.58
N ALA A 131 -6.38 -9.78 -1.81
CA ALA A 131 -7.09 -10.17 -3.03
C ALA A 131 -8.33 -9.31 -3.37
N LYS A 132 -8.47 -8.10 -2.80
CA LYS A 132 -9.60 -7.23 -3.16
C LYS A 132 -9.32 -6.55 -4.50
N ARG A 133 -10.07 -6.94 -5.53
CA ARG A 133 -10.11 -6.27 -6.84
C ARG A 133 -10.97 -5.01 -6.77
N VAL A 134 -10.52 -3.94 -7.42
CA VAL A 134 -11.25 -2.66 -7.50
C VAL A 134 -11.16 -2.15 -8.94
N PRO A 135 -12.10 -2.53 -9.83
CA PRO A 135 -12.00 -2.27 -11.26
C PRO A 135 -11.77 -0.80 -11.62
N ASP A 136 -12.43 0.13 -10.92
CA ASP A 136 -12.27 1.56 -11.17
C ASP A 136 -10.84 2.06 -10.86
N LEU A 137 -10.22 1.56 -9.79
CA LEU A 137 -8.84 1.89 -9.42
C LEU A 137 -7.84 1.26 -10.39
N GLU A 138 -8.07 0.00 -10.77
CA GLU A 138 -7.27 -0.71 -11.77
C GLU A 138 -7.30 0.03 -13.12
N GLN A 139 -8.48 0.51 -13.52
CA GLN A 139 -8.68 1.25 -14.76
C GLN A 139 -7.93 2.59 -14.78
N LEU A 140 -7.76 3.27 -13.63
CA LEU A 140 -6.95 4.48 -13.54
C LEU A 140 -5.48 4.21 -13.88
N ILE A 141 -4.91 3.11 -13.37
CA ILE A 141 -3.52 2.71 -13.67
C ILE A 141 -3.39 2.31 -15.15
N VAL A 142 -4.33 1.52 -15.68
CA VAL A 142 -4.37 1.15 -17.10
C VAL A 142 -4.37 2.41 -17.99
N ASN A 143 -5.20 3.40 -17.64
CA ASN A 143 -5.29 4.64 -18.40
C ASN A 143 -3.97 5.43 -18.37
N ARG A 144 -3.27 5.49 -17.23
CA ARG A 144 -1.98 6.19 -17.10
C ARG A 144 -0.90 5.55 -17.99
N ILE A 145 -0.78 4.23 -17.97
CA ILE A 145 0.20 3.49 -18.78
C ILE A 145 -0.12 3.62 -20.27
N ALA A 146 -1.37 3.40 -20.67
CA ALA A 146 -1.80 3.49 -22.05
C ALA A 146 -1.53 4.88 -22.65
N THR A 147 -1.80 5.93 -21.87
CA THR A 147 -1.59 7.32 -22.29
C THR A 147 -0.11 7.65 -22.45
N ALA A 148 0.75 7.24 -21.52
CA ALA A 148 2.17 7.57 -21.57
C ALA A 148 2.94 6.80 -22.65
N GLY A 149 2.59 5.53 -22.86
CA GLY A 149 3.30 4.65 -23.80
C GLY A 149 2.67 4.53 -25.18
N GLY A 150 1.52 5.17 -25.43
CA GLY A 150 0.74 4.97 -26.67
C GLY A 150 0.27 3.52 -26.84
N ARG A 151 0.10 2.79 -25.73
CA ARG A 151 -0.24 1.37 -25.71
C ARG A 151 -1.75 1.16 -25.76
N GLU A 152 -2.18 0.06 -26.34
CA GLU A 152 -3.59 -0.34 -26.34
C GLU A 152 -4.06 -0.67 -24.91
N LYS A 153 -5.18 -0.07 -24.48
CA LYS A 153 -5.69 -0.23 -23.09
C LYS A 153 -5.95 -1.68 -22.72
N TRP A 154 -6.45 -2.49 -23.65
CA TRP A 154 -6.75 -3.89 -23.40
C TRP A 154 -5.48 -4.71 -23.13
N GLN A 155 -4.36 -4.41 -23.80
CA GLN A 155 -3.07 -5.09 -23.54
C GLN A 155 -2.57 -4.78 -22.14
N VAL A 156 -2.59 -3.50 -21.78
CA VAL A 156 -2.19 -3.04 -20.45
C VAL A 156 -3.08 -3.64 -19.36
N PHE A 157 -4.39 -3.74 -19.61
CA PHE A 157 -5.33 -4.38 -18.71
C PHE A 157 -4.99 -5.86 -18.49
N MET A 158 -4.74 -6.64 -19.55
CA MET A 158 -4.37 -8.05 -19.42
C MET A 158 -3.08 -8.22 -18.59
N GLU A 159 -2.07 -7.38 -18.82
CA GLU A 159 -0.82 -7.42 -18.05
C GLU A 159 -1.02 -7.08 -16.57
N LEU A 160 -1.86 -6.10 -16.28
CA LEU A 160 -2.22 -5.76 -14.90
C LEU A 160 -3.01 -6.90 -14.26
N ASP A 161 -4.00 -7.47 -14.96
CA ASP A 161 -4.83 -8.56 -14.49
C ASP A 161 -4.00 -9.78 -14.09
N ASP A 162 -3.07 -10.20 -14.97
CA ASP A 162 -2.13 -11.28 -14.70
C ASP A 162 -1.25 -11.03 -13.46
N LEU A 163 -0.81 -9.78 -13.24
CA LEU A 163 -0.07 -9.39 -12.03
C LEU A 163 -0.95 -9.48 -10.79
N LEU A 164 -2.16 -8.92 -10.84
CA LEU A 164 -3.08 -8.89 -9.71
C LEU A 164 -3.57 -10.29 -9.34
N ASP A 165 -3.76 -11.19 -10.30
CA ASP A 165 -4.11 -12.59 -10.04
C ASP A 165 -2.98 -13.35 -9.35
N ARG A 166 -1.73 -13.16 -9.77
CA ARG A 166 -0.57 -13.73 -9.06
C ARG A 166 -0.47 -13.19 -7.62
N LEU A 167 -0.73 -11.90 -7.42
CA LEU A 167 -0.76 -11.31 -6.09
C LEU A 167 -1.94 -11.82 -5.27
N ALA A 168 -3.13 -11.97 -5.85
CA ALA A 168 -4.32 -12.47 -5.18
C ALA A 168 -4.17 -13.93 -4.74
N ALA A 169 -3.49 -14.77 -5.54
CA ALA A 169 -3.27 -16.18 -5.26
C ALA A 169 -2.51 -16.47 -3.94
N THR A 170 -1.85 -15.48 -3.35
CA THR A 170 -1.12 -15.61 -2.07
C THR A 170 -1.77 -14.86 -0.91
N ALA A 171 -2.96 -14.27 -1.11
CA ALA A 171 -3.65 -13.46 -0.10
C ALA A 171 -3.98 -14.23 1.19
N ASP A 172 -4.41 -15.50 1.10
CA ASP A 172 -4.73 -16.31 2.29
C ASP A 172 -3.53 -16.46 3.23
N ARG A 173 -2.32 -16.62 2.67
CA ARG A 173 -1.08 -16.70 3.46
C ARG A 173 -0.76 -15.37 4.14
N ARG A 174 -1.01 -14.24 3.46
CA ARG A 174 -0.82 -12.89 4.03
C ARG A 174 -1.81 -12.62 5.15
N LEU A 175 -3.07 -13.01 4.97
CA LEU A 175 -4.12 -12.90 6.00
C LEU A 175 -3.78 -13.75 7.23
N ALA A 176 -3.33 -15.00 7.04
CA ALA A 176 -2.86 -15.84 8.13
C ALA A 176 -1.67 -15.22 8.88
N TYR A 177 -0.66 -14.72 8.16
CA TYR A 177 0.47 -14.02 8.76
C TYR A 177 0.05 -12.79 9.58
N GLN A 178 -0.87 -11.97 9.05
CA GLN A 178 -1.39 -10.82 9.79
C GLN A 178 -2.12 -11.29 11.06
N ALA A 179 -2.91 -12.37 10.98
CA ALA A 179 -3.68 -12.95 12.08
C ALA A 179 -2.85 -13.37 13.29
N GLU A 180 -1.57 -13.75 13.08
CA GLU A 180 -0.64 -14.14 14.14
C GLU A 180 -0.21 -12.98 15.07
N HIS A 181 -0.44 -11.72 14.68
CA HIS A 181 0.03 -10.55 15.42
C HIS A 181 -1.10 -9.94 16.28
N PRO A 182 -0.92 -9.62 17.57
CA PRO A 182 -1.98 -9.06 18.39
C PRO A 182 -2.38 -7.64 17.96
N VAL A 183 -3.66 -7.31 18.12
CA VAL A 183 -4.23 -5.95 18.01
C VAL A 183 -3.79 -5.10 19.19
#